data_AF-A0A6J6LUY4-F1
#
_entry.id   AF-A0A6J6LUY4-F1
#
_cell.length_a   1.000
_cell.length_b   1.000
_cell.length_c   1.000
_cell.angle_alpha   90.00
_cell.angle_beta   90.00
_cell.angle_gamma   90.00
#
_symmetry.space_group_name_H-M   'P 1'
#
loop_
_entity.id
_entity.type
_entity.pdbx_description
1 polymer ?
#
loop_
_entity_poly.entity_id
_entity_poly.type
_entity_poly.pdbx_seq_one_letter_code
_entity_poly.pdbx_strand_id
1 'polypeptide(L)'
;MGAFEVPDNRDLAGEFDVDPNEWGRDAPLEAEIAMSRDLATIFCNTVVGARISSDQGGDAIVSVTVRHYVAFINRLLSFGSNVRLQNPPELVEMLISSLKQISGAK
;
A
#
# COMPACT_ATOMS: atom_id res chain seq x y z
N MET A 1 -16.44 -11.88 -27.06
CA MET A 1 -16.28 -10.46 -26.72
C MET A 1 -17.53 -10.04 -25.96
N GLY A 2 -17.42 -9.85 -24.65
CA GLY A 2 -18.55 -9.43 -23.82
C GLY A 2 -18.30 -8.01 -23.35
N ALA A 3 -18.98 -7.05 -23.95
CA ALA A 3 -19.15 -5.73 -23.35
C ALA A 3 -20.53 -5.70 -22.68
N PHE A 4 -20.65 -4.98 -21.58
CA PHE A 4 -21.92 -4.72 -20.92
C PHE A 4 -22.15 -3.21 -20.84
N GLU A 5 -23.40 -2.78 -20.99
CA GLU A 5 -23.81 -1.39 -20.84
C GLU A 5 -24.04 -1.09 -19.36
N VAL A 6 -23.41 -0.02 -18.87
CA VAL A 6 -23.66 0.53 -17.54
C VAL A 6 -24.89 1.44 -17.64
N PRO A 7 -25.96 1.21 -16.86
CA PRO A 7 -27.16 2.04 -16.95
C PRO A 7 -26.90 3.49 -16.52
N ASP A 8 -27.30 4.45 -17.35
CA ASP A 8 -27.25 5.87 -17.01
C ASP A 8 -28.12 6.15 -15.77
N ASN A 9 -27.56 6.91 -14.81
CA ASN A 9 -28.16 7.31 -13.53
C ASN A 9 -28.18 6.24 -12.41
N ARG A 10 -27.43 5.14 -12.54
CA ARG A 10 -27.23 4.21 -11.42
C ARG A 10 -25.91 4.52 -10.71
N ASP A 11 -25.97 4.89 -9.43
CA ASP A 11 -24.79 5.00 -8.58
C ASP A 11 -24.29 3.60 -8.23
N LEU A 12 -23.61 2.97 -9.19
CA LEU A 12 -23.02 1.65 -9.00
C LEU A 12 -21.96 1.67 -7.90
N ALA A 13 -21.28 2.80 -7.66
CA ALA A 13 -20.26 2.90 -6.63
C ALA A 13 -20.86 2.80 -5.22
N GLY A 14 -22.04 3.41 -5.00
CA GLY A 14 -22.79 3.30 -3.75
C GLY A 14 -23.46 1.94 -3.51
N GLU A 15 -23.58 1.08 -4.52
CA GLU A 15 -24.13 -0.28 -4.39
C GLU A 15 -23.08 -1.32 -3.94
N PHE A 16 -21.80 -0.98 -4.03
CA PHE A 16 -20.76 -1.77 -3.42
C PHE A 16 -20.65 -1.39 -1.93
N ASP A 17 -21.10 -2.26 -1.03
CA ASP A 17 -20.86 -2.18 0.43
C ASP A 17 -19.39 -2.49 0.80
N VAL A 18 -18.49 -2.21 -0.13
CA VAL A 18 -17.04 -2.34 0.00
C VAL A 18 -16.48 -1.01 -0.45
N ASP A 19 -15.80 -0.32 0.46
CA ASP A 19 -14.93 0.78 0.07
C ASP A 19 -13.95 0.19 -0.96
N PRO A 20 -13.87 0.69 -2.20
CA PRO A 20 -12.87 0.22 -3.16
C PRO A 20 -11.44 0.48 -2.66
N ASN A 21 -11.29 1.25 -1.57
CA ASN A 21 -10.09 1.48 -0.80
C ASN A 21 -10.05 0.71 0.53
N GLU A 22 -10.97 -0.22 0.80
CA GLU A 22 -10.81 -1.18 1.88
C GLU A 22 -9.74 -2.20 1.46
N TRP A 23 -8.51 -1.90 1.86
CA TRP A 23 -7.45 -2.88 1.81
C TRP A 23 -7.85 -3.96 2.82
N GLY A 24 -8.56 -5.02 2.45
CA GLY A 24 -8.78 -6.20 3.31
C GLY A 24 -9.45 -5.95 4.68
N ARG A 25 -9.42 -6.98 5.55
CA ARG A 25 -10.15 -7.02 6.83
C ARG A 25 -9.24 -7.27 8.03
N ASP A 26 -7.93 -7.16 7.85
CA ASP A 26 -6.97 -7.28 8.95
C ASP A 26 -7.16 -6.12 9.94
N ALA A 27 -6.65 -6.28 11.16
CA ALA A 27 -6.62 -5.18 12.12
C ALA A 27 -5.85 -3.99 11.52
N PRO A 28 -6.28 -2.73 11.75
CA PRO A 28 -5.59 -1.59 11.16
C PRO A 28 -4.20 -1.45 11.76
N LEU A 29 -3.18 -1.34 10.90
CA LEU A 29 -1.80 -1.05 11.26
C LEU A 29 -1.34 0.24 10.57
N GLU A 30 -0.75 1.17 11.31
CA GLU A 30 -0.17 2.40 10.76
C GLU A 30 1.26 2.12 10.27
N ALA A 31 1.42 2.05 8.96
CA ALA A 31 2.72 1.82 8.34
C ALA A 31 3.47 3.13 8.13
N GLU A 32 4.78 3.13 8.39
CA GLU A 32 5.69 4.24 8.07
C GLU A 32 6.74 3.77 7.05
N ILE A 33 6.83 4.48 5.93
CA ILE A 33 7.66 4.12 4.80
C ILE A 33 8.56 5.31 4.45
N ALA A 34 9.88 5.13 4.55
CA ALA A 34 10.84 6.10 4.05
C ALA A 34 11.11 5.87 2.56
N MET A 35 11.06 6.95 1.77
CA MET A 35 11.35 6.95 0.34
C MET A 35 11.76 8.35 -0.14
N SER A 36 12.28 8.48 -1.36
CA SER A 36 12.56 9.82 -1.91
C SER A 36 11.28 10.65 -2.02
N ARG A 37 11.41 11.98 -1.95
CA ARG A 37 10.25 12.88 -1.98
C ARG A 37 9.41 12.77 -3.27
N ASP A 38 10.06 12.57 -4.41
CA ASP A 38 9.38 12.38 -5.69
C ASP A 38 8.57 11.08 -5.68
N LEU A 39 9.17 10.00 -5.15
CA LEU A 39 8.48 8.72 -5.03
C LEU A 39 7.34 8.79 -4.00
N ALA A 40 7.53 9.51 -2.89
CA ALA A 40 6.48 9.72 -1.90
C ALA A 40 5.26 10.44 -2.48
N THR A 41 5.48 11.42 -3.35
CA THR A 41 4.42 12.12 -4.07
C THR A 41 3.64 11.17 -4.97
N ILE A 42 4.34 10.34 -5.75
CA ILE A 42 3.72 9.31 -6.60
C ILE A 42 2.96 8.28 -5.75
N PHE A 43 3.56 7.84 -4.64
CA PHE A 43 2.96 6.87 -3.73
C PHE A 43 1.66 7.40 -3.14
N CYS A 44 1.65 8.62 -2.61
CA CYS A 44 0.43 9.23 -2.03
C CYS A 44 -0.68 9.44 -3.07
N ASN A 45 -0.32 9.69 -4.33
CA ASN A 45 -1.30 9.79 -5.42
C ASN A 45 -1.87 8.44 -5.87
N THR A 46 -1.20 7.32 -5.54
CA THR A 46 -1.61 5.98 -6.00
C THR A 46 -2.12 5.09 -4.87
N VAL A 47 -1.85 5.43 -3.62
CA VAL A 47 -2.26 4.68 -2.44
C VAL A 47 -3.20 5.56 -1.62
N VAL A 48 -4.49 5.24 -1.66
CA VAL A 48 -5.49 5.99 -0.92
C VAL A 48 -5.20 5.91 0.58
N GLY A 49 -5.31 7.06 1.26
CA GLY A 49 -4.98 7.21 2.67
C GLY A 49 -3.50 7.37 2.99
N ALA A 50 -2.60 7.19 2.01
CA ALA A 50 -1.19 7.48 2.22
C ALA A 50 -0.94 9.00 2.21
N ARG A 51 -0.12 9.46 3.15
CA ARG A 51 0.26 10.87 3.27
C ARG A 51 1.70 11.02 3.70
N ILE A 52 2.37 12.05 3.20
CA ILE A 52 3.69 12.44 3.71
C ILE A 52 3.49 13.01 5.12
N SER A 53 4.10 12.38 6.12
CA SER A 53 3.98 12.76 7.54
C SER A 53 5.17 13.57 8.04
N SER A 54 6.36 13.39 7.45
CA SER A 54 7.55 14.20 7.74
C SER A 54 8.62 14.07 6.64
N ASP A 55 9.64 14.92 6.69
CA ASP A 55 10.88 14.77 5.93
C ASP A 55 12.04 14.48 6.91
N GLN A 56 12.85 13.45 6.64
CA GLN A 56 13.98 13.05 7.47
C GLN A 56 15.20 12.67 6.62
N GLY A 57 16.32 13.37 6.81
CA GLY A 57 17.61 12.96 6.24
C GLY A 57 17.68 12.87 4.72
N GLY A 58 16.81 13.60 4.00
CA GLY A 58 16.72 13.57 2.54
C GLY A 58 15.60 12.67 1.99
N ASP A 59 14.96 11.86 2.85
CA ASP A 59 13.78 11.07 2.51
C ASP A 59 12.50 11.70 3.06
N ALA A 60 11.39 11.44 2.40
CA ALA A 60 10.05 11.67 2.92
C ALA A 60 9.56 10.41 3.64
N ILE A 61 8.94 10.59 4.80
CA ILE A 61 8.25 9.54 5.53
C ILE A 61 6.78 9.60 5.14
N VAL A 62 6.27 8.48 4.62
CA VAL A 62 4.86 8.29 4.26
C VAL A 62 4.19 7.44 5.32
N SER A 63 3.05 7.90 5.82
CA SER A 63 2.18 7.15 6.73
C SER A 63 0.94 6.65 5.98
N VAL A 64 0.54 5.40 6.20
CA VAL A 64 -0.66 4.80 5.62
C VAL A 64 -1.27 3.75 6.56
N THR A 65 -2.59 3.79 6.76
CA THR A 65 -3.33 2.74 7.45
C THR A 65 -3.46 1.51 6.55
N VAL A 66 -2.92 0.38 7.00
CA VAL A 66 -2.94 -0.89 6.29
C VAL A 66 -3.95 -1.83 6.94
N ARG A 67 -4.85 -2.39 6.14
CA ARG A 67 -5.84 -3.40 6.56
C ARG A 67 -5.75 -4.71 5.75
N HIS A 68 -4.82 -4.78 4.79
CA HIS A 68 -4.50 -6.00 4.03
C HIS A 68 -2.99 -6.14 3.95
N TYR A 69 -2.42 -6.85 4.92
CA TYR A 69 -0.97 -6.87 5.10
C TYR A 69 -0.26 -7.47 3.87
N VAL A 70 -0.77 -8.59 3.35
CA VAL A 70 -0.14 -9.30 2.23
C VAL A 70 -0.12 -8.46 0.94
N ALA A 71 -1.25 -7.82 0.60
CA ALA A 71 -1.33 -6.95 -0.57
C ALA A 71 -0.38 -5.75 -0.45
N PHE A 72 -0.28 -5.18 0.76
CA PHE A 72 0.65 -4.11 1.08
C PHE A 72 2.11 -4.52 0.94
N ILE A 73 2.52 -5.67 1.47
CA ILE A 73 3.90 -6.16 1.31
C ILE A 73 4.22 -6.45 -0.17
N ASN A 74 3.30 -7.07 -0.91
CA ASN A 74 3.49 -7.27 -2.36
C ASN A 74 3.65 -5.94 -3.11
N ARG A 75 2.88 -4.91 -2.72
CA ARG A 75 3.01 -3.57 -3.29
C ARG A 75 4.37 -2.96 -2.97
N LEU A 76 4.83 -3.03 -1.72
CA LEU A 76 6.17 -2.53 -1.34
C LEU A 76 7.29 -3.24 -2.10
N LEU A 77 7.20 -4.56 -2.25
CA LEU A 77 8.17 -5.35 -3.03
C LEU A 77 8.28 -4.88 -4.48
N SER A 78 7.19 -4.39 -5.08
CA SER A 78 7.21 -3.84 -6.45
C SER A 78 8.03 -2.55 -6.59
N PHE A 79 8.25 -1.80 -5.50
CA PHE A 79 9.13 -0.64 -5.47
C PHE A 79 10.60 -1.01 -5.18
N GLY A 80 10.85 -2.24 -4.73
CA GLY A 80 12.20 -2.76 -4.46
C GLY A 80 12.96 -1.92 -3.43
N SER A 81 14.23 -1.66 -3.69
CA SER A 81 15.11 -0.91 -2.79
C SER A 81 14.79 0.59 -2.67
N ASN A 82 13.81 1.10 -3.41
CA ASN A 82 13.44 2.52 -3.38
C ASN A 82 12.57 2.90 -2.17
N VAL A 83 12.08 1.91 -1.43
CA VAL A 83 11.26 2.10 -0.24
C VAL A 83 11.85 1.35 0.94
N ARG A 84 11.68 1.92 2.14
CA ARG A 84 12.10 1.29 3.41
C ARG A 84 10.95 1.35 4.38
N LEU A 85 10.35 0.19 4.66
CA LEU A 85 9.33 0.06 5.69
C LEU A 85 10.01 0.12 7.07
N GLN A 86 9.59 1.06 7.91
CA GLN A 86 10.18 1.34 9.22
C GLN A 86 9.28 0.90 10.38
N ASN A 87 7.96 1.00 10.19
CA ASN A 87 6.95 0.67 11.21
C ASN A 87 5.69 0.11 10.52
N PRO A 88 4.87 -0.73 11.18
CA PRO A 88 5.12 -1.36 12.47
C PRO A 88 5.97 -2.65 12.36
N PRO A 89 6.60 -3.12 13.45
CA PRO A 89 7.48 -4.29 13.44
C PRO A 89 6.88 -5.52 12.79
N GLU A 90 5.57 -5.73 12.95
CA GLU A 90 4.82 -6.85 12.39
C GLU A 90 4.88 -6.85 10.85
N LEU A 91 4.71 -5.69 10.21
CA LEU A 91 4.80 -5.58 8.76
C LEU A 91 6.25 -5.66 8.28
N VAL A 92 7.20 -5.14 9.06
CA VAL A 92 8.64 -5.26 8.77
C VAL A 92 9.09 -6.72 8.78
N GLU A 93 8.70 -7.48 9.80
CA GLU A 93 8.99 -8.92 9.91
C GLU A 93 8.38 -9.71 8.77
N MET A 94 7.17 -9.35 8.35
CA MET A 94 6.51 -9.98 7.20
C MET A 94 7.26 -9.70 5.90
N LEU A 95 7.69 -8.45 5.66
CA LEU A 95 8.51 -8.06 4.51
C LEU A 95 9.84 -8.84 4.46
N ILE A 96 10.55 -8.91 5.60
CA ILE A 96 11.80 -9.66 5.72
C ILE A 96 11.57 -11.15 5.42
N SER A 97 10.47 -11.73 5.92
CA SER A 97 10.12 -13.13 5.69
C SER A 97 9.84 -13.39 4.21
N SER A 98 9.08 -12.51 3.53
CA SER A 98 8.84 -12.59 2.09
C SER A 98 10.13 -12.49 1.27
N LEU A 99 11.03 -11.56 1.61
CA LEU A 99 12.32 -11.42 0.92
C LEU A 99 13.19 -12.68 1.07
N LYS A 100 13.23 -13.28 2.27
CA LYS A 100 13.95 -14.54 2.50
C LYS A 100 13.40 -15.67 1.63
N GLN A 101 12.07 -15.81 1.55
CA GLN A 101 11.43 -16.82 0.70
C GLN A 101 11.77 -16.62 -0.78
N ILE A 102 11.73 -15.39 -1.28
CA ILE A 102 12.08 -15.08 -2.67
C ILE A 102 13.56 -15.40 -2.95
N SER A 103 14.46 -15.04 -2.04
CA SER A 103 15.90 -15.33 -2.18
C SER A 103 16.25 -16.83 -2.05
N GLY A 104 15.38 -17.61 -1.39
CA GLY A 104 15.52 -19.05 -1.18
C GLY A 104 14.89 -19.91 -2.27
N ALA A 105 14.07 -19.33 -3.16
CA ALA A 105 13.53 -19.99 -4.33
C ALA A 105 14.64 -20.14 -5.38
N LYS A 106 15.29 -21.31 -5.38
CA LYS A 106 16.14 -21.79 -6.47
C LYS A 106 15.31 -22.40 -7.59
#